data_AF-A0A3A4X1G6-F1
#
_entry.id   AF-A0A3A4X1G6-F1
#
_cell.length_a   1.000
_cell.length_b   1.000
_cell.length_c   1.000
_cell.angle_alpha   90.00
_cell.angle_beta   90.00
_cell.angle_gamma   90.00
#
_symmetry.space_group_name_H-M   'P 1'
#
loop_
_entity.id
_entity.type
_entity.pdbx_description
1 polymer ?
#
loop_
_entity_poly.entity_id
_entity_poly.type
_entity_poly.pdbx_seq_one_letter_code
_entity_poly.pdbx_strand_id
1 'polypeptide(L)'
;MKKSKNVLGNNQSGFTLIEIIAVLILLGVLAAVAVPKYINLQADAANKAAEAAVAEGIAQINQYAAKYILTNNGTLPTTLAHLTGMTNGLVTPYDAGDFTITFSAPASGAGIDVSASGKTGTSVAGATASRSNVPLPN
;
A
#
# COMPACT_ATOMS: atom_id res chain seq x y z
N MET A 1 -6.86 -39.60 -70.95
CA MET A 1 -6.84 -38.36 -70.14
C MET A 1 -6.56 -38.73 -68.69
N LYS A 2 -5.40 -38.33 -68.14
CA LYS A 2 -4.91 -38.75 -66.81
C LYS A 2 -5.34 -37.71 -65.77
N LYS A 3 -6.28 -38.07 -64.89
CA LYS A 3 -6.79 -37.18 -63.84
C LYS A 3 -5.85 -37.25 -62.62
N SER A 4 -5.07 -36.19 -62.42
CA SER A 4 -4.29 -35.98 -61.19
C SER A 4 -5.25 -35.79 -60.01
N LYS A 5 -5.12 -36.65 -58.98
CA LYS A 5 -5.77 -36.46 -57.68
C LYS A 5 -4.70 -35.90 -56.74
N ASN A 6 -4.69 -34.58 -56.55
CA ASN A 6 -3.99 -33.95 -55.44
C ASN A 6 -4.80 -34.20 -54.17
N VAL A 7 -4.40 -35.20 -53.39
CA VAL A 7 -4.89 -35.37 -52.00
C VAL A 7 -3.93 -34.60 -51.10
N LEU A 8 -4.20 -33.30 -50.92
CA LEU A 8 -3.63 -32.54 -49.80
C LEU A 8 -4.40 -32.97 -48.56
N GLY A 9 -3.97 -34.07 -47.94
CA GLY A 9 -4.50 -34.54 -46.67
C GLY A 9 -4.16 -33.54 -45.58
N ASN A 10 -5.10 -32.68 -45.24
CA ASN A 10 -5.03 -31.86 -44.04
C ASN A 10 -5.13 -32.78 -42.82
N ASN A 11 -3.98 -33.16 -42.27
CA ASN A 11 -3.84 -33.93 -41.05
C ASN A 11 -4.22 -33.04 -39.84
N GLN A 12 -5.51 -32.71 -39.71
CA GLN A 12 -6.03 -31.98 -38.55
C GLN A 12 -5.99 -32.90 -37.33
N SER A 13 -4.83 -32.90 -36.66
CA SER A 13 -4.67 -33.44 -35.31
C SER A 13 -5.48 -32.56 -34.35
N GLY A 14 -6.68 -32.98 -33.99
CA GLY A 14 -7.45 -32.37 -32.91
C GLY A 14 -6.82 -32.68 -31.55
N PHE A 15 -7.00 -31.78 -30.58
CA PHE A 15 -6.71 -32.06 -29.18
C PHE A 15 -7.60 -33.19 -28.66
N THR A 16 -7.02 -34.12 -27.89
CA THR A 16 -7.80 -35.19 -27.27
C THR A 16 -8.51 -34.68 -26.01
N LEU A 17 -9.65 -35.30 -25.69
CA LEU A 17 -10.37 -34.99 -24.45
C LEU A 17 -9.51 -35.24 -23.20
N ILE A 18 -8.65 -36.26 -23.25
CA ILE A 18 -7.78 -36.60 -22.13
C ILE A 18 -6.72 -35.50 -21.88
N GLU A 19 -6.21 -34.85 -22.94
CA GLU A 19 -5.28 -33.73 -22.79
C GLU A 19 -5.95 -32.52 -22.13
N ILE A 20 -7.19 -32.21 -22.50
CA ILE A 20 -7.93 -31.13 -21.85
C ILE A 20 -8.21 -31.45 -20.38
N ILE A 21 -8.58 -32.70 -20.07
CA ILE A 21 -8.83 -33.12 -18.68
C ILE A 21 -7.55 -33.04 -17.83
N ALA A 22 -6.44 -33.54 -18.35
CA ALA A 22 -5.15 -33.50 -17.63
C ALA A 22 -4.73 -32.06 -17.32
N VAL A 23 -4.92 -31.13 -18.26
CA VAL A 23 -4.61 -29.71 -18.06
C VAL A 23 -5.52 -29.07 -17.01
N LEU A 24 -6.83 -29.35 -17.04
CA LEU A 24 -7.77 -28.83 -16.04
C LEU A 24 -7.44 -29.31 -14.63
N ILE A 25 -7.06 -30.58 -14.47
CA ILE A 25 -6.62 -31.13 -13.18
C ILE A 25 -5.36 -30.41 -12.69
N LEU A 26 -4.37 -30.23 -13.55
CA LEU A 26 -3.13 -29.52 -13.19
C LEU A 26 -3.39 -28.06 -12.80
N LEU A 27 -4.20 -27.33 -13.58
CA LEU A 27 -4.60 -25.96 -13.24
C LEU A 27 -5.40 -25.91 -11.94
N GLY A 28 -6.24 -26.91 -11.66
CA GLY A 28 -6.98 -27.02 -10.40
C GLY A 28 -6.05 -27.13 -9.18
N VAL A 29 -5.02 -27.98 -9.27
CA VAL A 29 -4.03 -28.14 -8.19
C VAL A 29 -3.21 -26.85 -8.01
N LEU A 30 -2.77 -26.22 -9.10
CA LEU A 30 -2.02 -24.96 -9.02
C LEU A 30 -2.87 -23.83 -8.42
N ALA A 31 -4.12 -23.70 -8.83
CA ALA A 31 -5.04 -22.68 -8.31
C ALA A 31 -5.30 -22.87 -6.81
N ALA A 32 -5.47 -24.11 -6.35
CA ALA A 32 -5.71 -24.42 -4.94
C ALA A 32 -4.59 -23.94 -4.01
N VAL A 33 -3.33 -23.96 -4.48
CA VAL A 33 -2.17 -23.48 -3.71
C VAL A 33 -1.87 -21.99 -3.96
N ALA A 34 -2.03 -21.52 -5.20
CA ALA A 34 -1.65 -20.17 -5.59
C ALA A 34 -2.59 -19.09 -5.04
N VAL A 35 -3.91 -19.34 -5.04
CA VAL A 35 -4.91 -18.33 -4.66
C VAL A 35 -4.77 -17.90 -3.18
N PRO A 36 -4.70 -18.81 -2.19
CA PRO A 36 -4.54 -18.40 -0.79
C PRO A 36 -3.23 -17.65 -0.56
N LYS A 37 -2.15 -18.08 -1.21
CA LYS A 37 -0.83 -17.42 -1.12
C LYS A 37 -0.88 -16.00 -1.68
N TYR A 38 -1.54 -15.81 -2.82
CA TYR A 38 -1.70 -14.49 -3.44
C TYR A 38 -2.49 -13.52 -2.55
N ILE A 39 -3.55 -14.00 -1.88
CA ILE A 39 -4.33 -13.17 -0.95
C ILE A 39 -3.48 -12.73 0.25
N ASN A 40 -2.72 -13.65 0.85
CA ASN A 40 -1.83 -13.31 1.96
C ASN A 40 -0.75 -12.29 1.55
N LEU A 41 -0.13 -12.47 0.36
CA LEU A 41 0.87 -11.54 -0.15
C LEU A 41 0.30 -10.13 -0.37
N GLN A 42 -0.94 -10.01 -0.84
CA GLN A 42 -1.59 -8.70 -0.98
C GLN A 42 -1.84 -8.05 0.38
N ALA A 43 -2.30 -8.81 1.38
CA ALA A 43 -2.50 -8.29 2.73
C ALA A 43 -1.17 -7.82 3.37
N ASP A 44 -0.11 -8.61 3.22
CA ASP A 44 1.22 -8.25 3.70
C ASP A 44 1.76 -6.99 3.00
N ALA A 45 1.60 -6.91 1.68
CA ALA A 45 2.00 -5.73 0.91
C ALA A 45 1.24 -4.48 1.36
N ALA A 46 -0.07 -4.58 1.61
CA ALA A 46 -0.88 -3.46 2.09
C ALA A 46 -0.45 -3.00 3.49
N ASN A 47 -0.15 -3.94 4.40
CA ASN A 47 0.37 -3.61 5.73
C ASN A 47 1.75 -2.93 5.66
N LYS A 48 2.64 -3.38 4.77
CA LYS A 48 3.94 -2.73 4.53
C LYS A 48 3.82 -1.35 3.91
N ALA A 49 2.86 -1.15 3.01
CA ALA A 49 2.55 0.17 2.48
C ALA A 49 2.03 1.11 3.58
N ALA A 50 1.21 0.61 4.52
CA ALA A 50 0.76 1.39 5.66
C ALA A 50 1.93 1.81 6.58
N GLU A 51 2.88 0.91 6.85
CA GLU A 51 4.11 1.23 7.60
C GLU A 51 4.93 2.34 6.89
N ALA A 52 5.02 2.28 5.56
CA ALA A 52 5.69 3.31 4.76
C ALA A 52 4.96 4.66 4.82
N ALA A 53 3.62 4.67 4.78
CA ALA A 53 2.82 5.88 4.96
C ALA A 53 3.03 6.50 6.35
N VAL A 54 3.18 5.69 7.40
CA VAL A 54 3.56 6.23 8.72
C VAL A 54 4.96 6.85 8.70
N ALA A 55 5.93 6.23 8.03
CA ALA A 55 7.27 6.79 7.88
C ALA A 55 7.25 8.14 7.13
N GLU A 56 6.39 8.28 6.12
CA GLU A 56 6.12 9.56 5.46
C GLU A 56 5.56 10.59 6.45
N GLY A 57 4.59 10.21 7.27
CA GLY A 57 4.05 11.11 8.31
C GLY A 57 5.13 11.60 9.28
N ILE A 58 6.05 10.72 9.69
CA ILE A 58 7.19 11.10 10.53
C ILE A 58 8.12 12.09 9.80
N ALA A 59 8.36 11.89 8.51
CA ALA A 59 9.13 12.84 7.71
C ALA A 59 8.46 14.21 7.65
N GLN A 60 7.13 14.26 7.53
CA GLN A 60 6.37 15.51 7.60
C GLN A 60 6.53 16.19 8.96
N ILE A 61 6.42 15.47 10.07
CA ILE A 61 6.66 16.04 11.42
C ILE A 61 8.00 16.76 11.47
N ASN A 62 9.08 16.12 11.00
CA ASN A 62 10.41 16.72 11.00
C ASN A 62 10.50 17.96 10.08
N GLN A 63 9.91 17.90 8.89
CA GLN A 63 9.87 19.02 7.96
C GLN A 63 9.14 20.22 8.55
N TYR A 64 7.96 20.01 9.15
CA TYR A 64 7.17 21.08 9.74
C TYR A 64 7.76 21.58 11.05
N ALA A 65 8.45 20.72 11.81
CA ALA A 65 9.20 21.16 12.98
C ALA A 65 10.36 22.09 12.60
N ALA A 66 11.12 21.75 11.56
CA ALA A 66 12.14 22.64 11.02
C ALA A 66 11.55 23.98 10.54
N LYS A 67 10.40 23.93 9.84
CA LYS A 67 9.67 25.14 9.43
C LYS A 67 9.27 26.00 10.64
N TYR A 68 8.78 25.39 11.72
CA TYR A 68 8.39 26.10 12.93
C TYR A 68 9.55 26.84 13.58
N ILE A 69 10.72 26.20 13.67
CA ILE A 69 11.94 26.81 14.24
C ILE A 69 12.34 28.05 13.43
N LEU A 70 12.26 27.97 12.10
CA LEU A 70 12.58 29.08 11.20
C LEU A 70 11.61 30.26 11.36
N THR A 71 10.32 30.00 11.57
CA THR A 71 9.31 31.08 11.67
C THR A 71 9.15 31.63 13.08
N ASN A 72 9.63 30.92 14.10
CA ASN A 72 9.49 31.30 15.52
C ASN A 72 10.84 31.59 16.18
N ASN A 73 11.76 32.21 15.44
CA ASN A 73 13.04 32.72 15.95
C ASN A 73 13.87 31.68 16.72
N GLY A 74 13.89 30.42 16.26
CA GLY A 74 14.65 29.35 16.92
C GLY A 74 13.90 28.62 18.04
N THR A 75 12.65 28.97 18.32
CA THR A 75 11.82 28.28 19.32
C THR A 75 11.48 26.87 18.83
N LEU A 76 11.71 25.87 19.69
CA LEU A 76 11.44 24.47 19.38
C LEU A 76 9.94 24.16 19.47
N PRO A 77 9.38 23.34 18.55
CA PRO A 77 8.02 22.86 18.68
C PRO A 77 7.92 21.82 19.80
N THR A 78 6.91 21.94 20.66
CA THR A 78 6.68 21.02 21.79
C THR A 78 5.35 20.30 21.71
N THR A 79 4.47 20.71 20.79
CA THR A 79 3.14 20.13 20.62
C THR A 79 2.77 20.04 19.15
N LEU A 80 1.82 19.16 18.82
CA LEU A 80 1.24 19.09 17.48
C LEU A 80 0.64 20.45 17.03
N ALA A 81 0.09 21.23 17.96
CA ALA A 81 -0.52 22.54 17.67
C ALA A 81 0.51 23.54 17.11
N HIS A 82 1.78 23.44 17.51
CA HIS A 82 2.85 24.25 16.93
C HIS A 82 3.06 23.91 15.44
N LEU A 83 2.83 22.66 15.02
CA LEU A 83 3.02 22.24 13.64
C LEU A 83 1.79 22.55 12.76
N THR A 84 0.58 22.35 13.29
CA THR A 84 -0.67 22.53 12.54
C THR A 84 -1.12 23.99 12.51
N GLY A 85 -0.79 24.79 13.53
CA GLY A 85 -1.21 26.19 13.64
C GLY A 85 -0.44 27.20 12.79
N MET A 86 0.61 26.78 12.07
CA MET A 86 1.36 27.66 11.18
C MET A 86 0.59 28.00 9.90
N THR A 87 0.92 29.12 9.26
CA THR A 87 0.51 29.39 7.87
C THR A 87 1.06 28.30 6.95
N ASN A 88 0.17 27.61 6.22
CA ASN A 88 0.48 26.38 5.50
C ASN A 88 1.16 25.35 6.43
N GLY A 89 0.60 25.14 7.63
CA GLY A 89 1.07 24.18 8.62
C GLY A 89 0.83 22.73 8.23
N LEU A 90 1.22 21.82 9.11
CA LEU A 90 0.95 20.40 8.95
C LEU A 90 -0.56 20.18 8.89
N VAL A 91 -1.02 19.48 7.85
CA VAL A 91 -2.44 19.16 7.69
C VAL A 91 -2.72 17.81 8.35
N THR A 92 -3.80 17.73 9.10
CA THR A 92 -4.30 16.48 9.70
C THR A 92 -5.82 16.47 9.59
N PRO A 93 -6.44 15.48 8.92
CA PRO A 93 -5.82 14.36 8.21
C PRO A 93 -5.10 14.81 6.91
N TYR A 94 -3.93 14.25 6.64
CA TYR A 94 -3.17 14.43 5.41
C TYR A 94 -3.52 13.34 4.39
N ASP A 95 -3.76 13.76 3.14
CA ASP A 95 -4.02 12.86 2.02
C ASP A 95 -2.69 12.43 1.37
N ALA A 96 -2.31 11.16 1.55
CA ALA A 96 -1.12 10.55 0.97
C ALA A 96 -1.48 9.63 -0.23
N GLY A 97 -2.51 9.98 -0.98
CA GLY A 97 -3.00 9.18 -2.12
C GLY A 97 -3.90 8.04 -1.66
N ASP A 98 -3.38 6.80 -1.63
CA ASP A 98 -4.16 5.63 -1.22
C ASP A 98 -4.34 5.53 0.32
N PHE A 99 -3.56 6.31 1.07
CA PHE A 99 -3.61 6.39 2.53
C PHE A 99 -4.07 7.78 3.01
N THR A 100 -4.72 7.79 4.16
CA THR A 100 -4.93 9.00 4.96
C THR A 100 -4.04 8.91 6.19
N ILE A 101 -3.18 9.90 6.40
CA ILE A 101 -2.30 10.02 7.56
C ILE A 101 -2.95 10.97 8.58
N THR A 102 -3.04 10.55 9.83
CA THR A 102 -3.55 11.39 10.92
C THR A 102 -2.46 11.59 11.96
N PHE A 103 -2.35 12.84 12.42
CA PHE A 103 -1.47 13.25 13.50
C PHE A 103 -2.33 13.61 14.72
N SER A 104 -1.99 13.08 15.89
CA SER A 104 -2.68 13.38 17.15
C SER A 104 -1.70 13.56 18.31
N ALA A 105 -2.16 14.23 19.38
CA ALA A 105 -1.43 14.26 20.62
C ALA A 105 -1.38 12.86 21.26
N PRO A 106 -0.25 12.43 21.83
CA PRO A 106 -0.13 11.12 22.46
C PRO A 106 -0.90 11.08 23.79
N ALA A 107 -1.38 9.89 24.17
CA ALA A 107 -2.00 9.68 25.48
C ALA A 107 -1.01 9.87 26.65
N SER A 108 0.29 9.70 26.39
CA SER A 108 1.38 9.95 27.34
C SER A 108 2.67 10.28 26.60
N GLY A 109 3.43 11.25 27.09
CA GLY A 109 4.69 11.70 26.49
C GLY A 109 4.58 13.06 25.80
N ALA A 110 5.69 13.50 25.19
CA ALA A 110 5.82 14.81 24.53
C ALA A 110 5.96 14.71 22.99
N GLY A 111 5.76 13.50 22.43
CA GLY A 111 5.83 13.27 20.99
C GLY A 111 4.51 13.55 20.26
N ILE A 112 4.39 13.00 19.06
CA ILE A 112 3.18 13.00 18.22
C ILE A 112 2.83 11.56 17.85
N ASP A 113 1.56 11.20 17.93
CA ASP A 113 1.06 9.93 17.39
C ASP A 113 0.79 10.09 15.89
N VAL A 114 1.29 9.15 15.10
CA VAL A 114 1.09 9.08 13.65
C VAL A 114 0.33 7.81 13.32
N SER A 115 -0.78 7.92 12.61
CA SER A 115 -1.53 6.77 12.10
C SER A 115 -1.76 6.91 10.59
N ALA A 116 -1.69 5.80 9.87
CA ALA A 116 -2.02 5.73 8.46
C ALA A 116 -3.14 4.69 8.28
N SER A 117 -4.18 5.06 7.54
CA SER A 117 -5.30 4.20 7.18
C SER A 117 -5.49 4.16 5.68
N GLY A 118 -5.53 2.97 5.10
CA GLY A 118 -5.84 2.78 3.68
C GLY A 118 -7.28 3.18 3.38
N LYS A 119 -7.49 3.93 2.29
CA LYS A 119 -8.80 4.45 1.91
C LYS A 119 -9.70 3.35 1.36
N THR A 120 -11.00 3.44 1.64
CA THR A 120 -12.01 2.56 1.05
C THR A 120 -11.99 2.63 -0.47
N GLY A 121 -12.12 1.48 -1.14
CA GLY A 121 -12.09 1.40 -2.61
C GLY A 121 -10.69 1.33 -3.23
N THR A 122 -9.63 1.31 -2.42
CA THR A 122 -8.25 1.06 -2.86
C THR A 122 -7.84 -0.40 -2.57
N SER A 123 -6.73 -0.85 -3.17
CA SER A 123 -6.15 -2.17 -2.87
C SER A 123 -5.61 -2.29 -1.45
N VAL A 124 -5.45 -1.17 -0.74
CA VAL A 124 -4.96 -1.11 0.65
C VAL A 124 -6.09 -0.87 1.66
N ALA A 125 -7.35 -0.93 1.24
CA ALA A 125 -8.49 -0.71 2.12
C ALA A 125 -8.44 -1.65 3.34
N GLY A 126 -8.52 -1.06 4.53
CA GLY A 126 -8.43 -1.78 5.81
C GLY A 126 -7.01 -1.96 6.36
N ALA A 127 -5.96 -1.72 5.56
CA ALA A 127 -4.59 -1.69 6.08
C ALA A 127 -4.40 -0.47 6.96
N THR A 128 -3.91 -0.69 8.18
CA THR A 128 -3.66 0.36 9.17
C THR A 128 -2.29 0.16 9.79
N ALA A 129 -1.56 1.24 10.00
CA ALA A 129 -0.35 1.23 10.81
C ALA A 129 -0.33 2.48 11.69
N SER A 130 0.31 2.39 12.84
CA SER A 130 0.50 3.54 13.72
C SER A 130 1.83 3.49 14.45
N ARG A 131 2.35 4.66 14.79
CA ARG A 131 3.48 4.84 15.68
C ARG A 131 3.14 5.91 16.70
N SER A 132 3.22 5.53 17.97
CA SER A 132 2.93 6.44 19.07
C SER A 132 4.19 7.14 19.57
N ASN A 133 3.98 8.35 20.09
CA ASN A 133 4.99 9.17 20.75
C ASN A 133 6.26 9.36 19.90
N VAL A 134 6.09 9.68 18.61
CA VAL A 134 7.19 10.08 17.73
C VAL A 134 7.81 11.36 18.29
N PRO A 135 9.11 11.35 18.66
CA PRO A 135 9.73 12.53 19.26
C PRO A 135 9.74 13.72 18.32
N LEU A 136 9.51 14.90 18.87
CA LEU A 136 9.73 16.16 18.15
C LEU A 136 11.24 16.48 18.11
N PRO A 137 11.73 17.08 17.02
CA PRO A 137 13.11 17.58 16.96
C PRO A 137 13.38 18.57 18.10
N ASN A 138 14.53 18.38 18.75
CA ASN A 138 15.05 19.22 19.81
C ASN A 138 16.12 20.20 19.32
#